data_AF-A0A815FXY5-F1
#
_entry.id   AF-A0A815FXY5-F1
#
_cell.length_a   1.000
_cell.length_b   1.000
_cell.length_c   1.000
_cell.angle_alpha   90.00
_cell.angle_beta   90.00
_cell.angle_gamma   90.00
#
_symmetry.space_group_name_H-M   'P 1'
#
loop_
_entity.id
_entity.type
_entity.pdbx_description
1 polymer ?
#
loop_
_entity_poly.entity_id
_entity_poly.type
_entity_poly.pdbx_seq_one_letter_code
_entity_poly.pdbx_strand_id
1 'polypeptide(L)'
;MYDEGTAATNKYPLTLKCPCNQIVIPYGSFISFSPEYHPVCSSLFISDEWIISTRGRTSIDIYPTVKFEESGPYFFNTLAAFCSLTQRTLSDAWQIFNRSSLITVQALSYEELIDRSNTTLQQFIR
;
A
#
# COMPACT_ATOMS: atom_id res chain seq x y z
N MET A 1 36.04 27.13 17.04
CA MET A 1 36.20 25.67 17.08
C MET A 1 35.97 25.20 15.66
N TYR A 2 37.06 24.81 14.98
CA TYR A 2 36.99 24.32 13.61
C TYR A 2 36.54 22.86 13.65
N ASP A 3 35.55 22.55 12.83
CA ASP A 3 34.86 21.27 12.78
C ASP A 3 35.73 20.23 12.05
N GLU A 4 36.47 19.42 12.82
CA GLU A 4 37.42 18.41 12.33
C GLU A 4 36.75 17.33 11.43
N GLY A 5 35.41 17.27 11.37
CA GLY A 5 34.66 16.30 10.58
C GLY A 5 34.69 16.53 9.06
N THR A 6 34.93 17.75 8.58
CA THR A 6 34.86 18.08 7.14
C THR A 6 36.14 17.80 6.37
N ALA A 7 37.29 17.63 7.04
CA ALA A 7 38.56 17.36 6.37
C ALA A 7 38.79 15.88 6.05
N ALA A 8 38.22 14.97 6.86
CA ALA A 8 38.41 13.53 6.70
C ALA A 8 37.62 12.94 5.50
N THR A 9 36.45 13.51 5.20
CA THR A 9 35.53 13.07 4.14
C THR A 9 36.12 13.14 2.74
N ASN A 10 37.06 14.06 2.49
CA ASN A 10 37.69 14.20 1.16
C ASN A 10 38.82 13.20 0.88
N LYS A 11 39.38 12.53 1.91
CA LYS A 11 40.58 11.69 1.77
C LYS A 11 40.26 10.19 1.73
N TYR A 12 39.15 9.77 2.33
CA TYR A 12 38.78 8.36 2.47
C TYR A 12 37.25 8.13 2.33
N PRO A 13 36.64 8.53 1.21
CA PRO A 13 35.18 8.50 1.05
C PRO A 13 34.57 7.09 1.16
N LEU A 14 35.36 6.04 0.89
CA LEU A 14 34.89 4.64 0.89
C LEU A 14 35.15 3.87 2.20
N THR A 15 35.92 4.43 3.15
CA THR A 15 36.30 3.76 4.41
C THR A 15 35.74 4.45 5.66
N LEU A 16 35.17 5.65 5.53
CA LEU A 16 34.48 6.34 6.62
C LEU A 16 33.08 5.72 6.84
N LYS A 17 32.98 4.87 7.85
CA LYS A 17 31.70 4.36 8.36
C LYS A 17 31.15 5.34 9.38
N CYS A 18 30.06 6.03 9.04
CA CYS A 18 29.37 6.91 9.97
C CYS A 18 28.50 6.08 10.93
N PRO A 19 28.79 6.02 12.23
CA PRO A 19 27.94 5.30 13.18
C PRO A 19 26.59 6.03 13.34
N CYS A 20 25.53 5.26 13.53
CA CYS A 20 24.21 5.82 13.82
C CYS A 20 24.07 6.12 15.32
N ASN A 21 23.60 7.32 15.67
CA ASN A 21 23.20 7.63 17.05
C ASN A 21 21.90 6.91 17.45
N GLN A 22 21.04 6.60 16.47
CA GLN A 22 19.81 5.84 16.63
C GLN A 22 19.86 4.62 15.71
N ILE A 23 19.88 3.44 16.31
CA ILE A 23 20.06 2.16 15.59
C ILE A 23 18.72 1.58 15.11
N VAL A 24 17.62 1.95 15.76
CA VAL A 24 16.27 1.47 15.47
C VAL A 24 15.41 2.65 15.02
N ILE A 25 14.99 2.66 13.76
CA ILE A 25 14.25 3.77 13.15
C ILE A 25 12.93 3.22 12.59
N PRO A 26 11.77 3.60 13.13
CA PRO A 26 10.48 3.19 12.58
C PRO A 26 10.34 3.66 11.12
N TYR A 27 9.92 2.79 10.21
CA TYR A 27 9.74 3.15 8.81
C TYR A 27 8.72 4.29 8.63
N GLY A 28 7.71 4.36 9.50
CA GLY A 28 6.75 5.46 9.57
C GLY A 28 7.32 6.87 9.75
N SER A 29 8.56 6.98 10.24
CA SER A 29 9.18 8.29 10.47
C SER A 29 9.75 8.93 9.20
N PHE A 30 9.95 8.14 8.13
CA PHE A 30 10.58 8.62 6.89
C PHE A 30 9.92 8.08 5.60
N ILE A 31 9.01 7.11 5.69
CA ILE A 31 8.23 6.62 4.55
C ILE A 31 6.76 7.05 4.69
N SER A 32 6.20 7.56 3.61
CA SER A 32 4.77 7.85 3.47
C SER A 32 4.12 6.87 2.51
N PHE A 33 2.86 6.52 2.78
CA PHE A 33 2.05 5.66 1.93
C PHE A 33 0.69 6.31 1.67
N SER A 34 0.32 6.39 0.40
CA SER A 34 -0.96 6.92 -0.07
C SER A 34 -1.43 6.05 -1.24
N PRO A 35 -2.15 4.94 -0.98
CA PRO A 35 -2.57 4.04 -2.03
C PRO A 35 -3.66 4.67 -2.90
N GLU A 36 -3.55 4.47 -4.21
CA GLU A 36 -4.60 4.77 -5.16
C GLU A 36 -5.38 3.49 -5.47
N TYR A 37 -6.66 3.48 -5.14
CA TYR A 37 -7.54 2.35 -5.44
C TYR A 37 -8.13 2.49 -6.84
N HIS A 38 -8.54 1.36 -7.43
CA HIS A 38 -9.24 1.38 -8.71
C HIS A 38 -10.49 2.29 -8.61
N PRO A 39 -10.76 3.18 -9.58
CA PRO A 39 -11.87 4.15 -9.50
C PRO A 39 -13.25 3.53 -9.26
N VAL A 40 -13.42 2.26 -9.61
CA VAL A 40 -14.66 1.51 -9.33
C VAL A 40 -14.94 1.36 -7.82
N CYS A 41 -13.89 1.34 -6.99
CA CYS A 41 -14.00 1.22 -5.55
C CYS A 41 -14.47 2.50 -4.85
N SER A 42 -14.66 3.58 -5.60
CA SER A 42 -15.27 4.83 -5.15
C SER A 42 -16.46 5.26 -6.02
N SER A 43 -16.90 4.41 -6.96
CA SER A 43 -18.03 4.70 -7.85
C SER A 43 -19.34 4.17 -7.29
N LEU A 44 -20.47 4.52 -7.94
CA LEU A 44 -21.76 3.97 -7.55
C LEU A 44 -21.86 2.45 -7.73
N PHE A 45 -21.00 1.83 -8.53
CA PHE A 45 -21.14 0.42 -8.88
C PHE A 45 -20.96 -0.54 -7.69
N ILE A 46 -20.36 -0.06 -6.61
CA ILE A 46 -20.22 -0.81 -5.36
C ILE A 46 -21.21 -0.39 -4.27
N SER A 47 -22.11 0.57 -4.57
CA SER A 47 -23.10 1.03 -3.60
C SER A 47 -24.28 0.07 -3.50
N ASP A 48 -24.85 -0.05 -2.30
CA ASP A 48 -26.05 -0.84 -2.08
C ASP A 48 -27.22 -0.34 -2.95
N GLU A 49 -27.33 0.98 -3.15
CA GLU A 49 -28.36 1.60 -3.99
C GLU A 49 -28.28 1.08 -5.44
N TRP A 50 -27.07 1.09 -6.03
CA TRP A 50 -26.87 0.58 -7.37
C TRP A 50 -27.19 -0.91 -7.44
N ILE A 51 -26.63 -1.70 -6.53
CA ILE A 51 -26.82 -3.15 -6.50
C ILE A 51 -28.30 -3.50 -6.38
N ILE A 52 -29.04 -2.82 -5.50
CA ILE A 52 -30.48 -3.01 -5.36
C ILE A 52 -31.23 -2.59 -6.62
N SER A 53 -30.83 -1.48 -7.26
CA SER A 53 -31.47 -1.01 -8.51
C SER A 53 -31.34 -2.00 -9.67
N THR A 54 -30.29 -2.85 -9.66
CA THR A 54 -30.08 -3.90 -10.66
C THR A 54 -30.93 -5.15 -10.42
N ARG A 55 -31.54 -5.32 -9.24
CA ARG A 55 -32.49 -6.42 -8.97
C ARG A 55 -33.80 -6.05 -9.66
N GLY A 56 -34.11 -6.73 -10.75
CA GLY A 56 -35.05 -6.29 -11.77
C GLY A 56 -36.36 -5.65 -11.27
N ARG A 57 -36.76 -4.56 -11.93
CA ARG A 57 -38.18 -4.24 -12.08
C ARG A 57 -38.75 -5.30 -13.01
N THR A 58 -39.69 -6.11 -12.53
CA THR A 58 -40.33 -7.18 -13.31
C THR A 58 -40.88 -6.67 -14.64
N SER A 59 -40.14 -6.83 -15.74
CA SER A 59 -40.71 -6.90 -17.09
C SER A 59 -40.87 -8.36 -17.46
N ILE A 60 -42.10 -8.72 -17.82
CA ILE A 60 -42.50 -10.06 -18.26
C ILE A 60 -41.89 -10.28 -19.65
N ASP A 61 -40.60 -10.61 -19.70
CA ASP A 61 -39.94 -10.99 -20.95
C ASP A 61 -39.77 -12.51 -21.01
N ILE A 62 -40.36 -13.10 -22.05
CA ILE A 62 -40.67 -14.53 -22.24
C ILE A 62 -39.46 -15.33 -22.78
N TYR A 63 -38.25 -14.74 -22.86
CA TYR A 63 -37.05 -15.39 -23.43
C TYR A 63 -35.96 -15.72 -22.40
N PRO A 64 -35.31 -16.90 -22.47
CA PRO A 64 -34.41 -17.43 -21.44
C PRO A 64 -32.94 -17.05 -21.71
N THR A 65 -32.65 -15.77 -21.88
CA THR A 65 -31.28 -15.26 -21.76
C THR A 65 -31.05 -14.90 -20.31
N VAL A 66 -29.96 -15.37 -19.68
CA VAL A 66 -29.59 -15.02 -18.29
C VAL A 66 -29.70 -13.51 -18.14
N LYS A 67 -30.75 -13.08 -17.44
CA LYS A 67 -31.10 -11.67 -17.35
C LYS A 67 -30.01 -11.00 -16.52
N PHE A 68 -29.52 -9.86 -16.96
CA PHE A 68 -28.53 -9.08 -16.19
C PHE A 68 -29.03 -8.83 -14.77
N GLU A 69 -30.34 -8.75 -14.60
CA GLU A 69 -31.08 -8.62 -13.36
C GLU A 69 -30.90 -9.82 -12.41
N GLU A 70 -30.62 -11.01 -12.94
CA GLU A 70 -30.38 -12.22 -12.16
C GLU A 70 -28.93 -12.33 -11.69
N SER A 71 -27.96 -11.91 -12.51
CA SER A 71 -26.53 -12.13 -12.23
C SER A 71 -25.77 -10.86 -11.84
N GLY A 72 -26.16 -9.70 -12.38
CA GLY A 72 -25.57 -8.39 -12.15
C GLY A 72 -25.42 -8.03 -10.67
N PRO A 73 -26.47 -8.16 -9.83
CA PRO A 73 -26.34 -7.87 -8.40
C PRO A 73 -25.24 -8.69 -7.72
N TYR A 74 -25.03 -9.95 -8.11
CA TYR A 74 -23.99 -10.80 -7.54
C TYR A 74 -22.59 -10.36 -7.96
N PHE A 75 -22.41 -9.94 -9.22
CA PHE A 75 -21.15 -9.38 -9.70
C PHE A 75 -20.78 -8.07 -8.97
N PHE A 76 -21.73 -7.14 -8.82
CA PHE A 76 -21.48 -5.89 -8.12
C PHE A 76 -21.26 -6.08 -6.61
N ASN A 77 -21.97 -7.00 -5.96
CA ASN A 77 -21.69 -7.38 -4.57
C ASN A 77 -20.26 -7.94 -4.42
N THR A 78 -19.87 -8.81 -5.35
CA THR A 78 -18.52 -9.39 -5.36
C THR A 78 -17.47 -8.28 -5.54
N LEU A 79 -17.71 -7.35 -6.46
CA LEU A 79 -16.85 -6.19 -6.68
C LEU A 79 -16.72 -5.30 -5.43
N ALA A 80 -17.83 -5.01 -4.74
CA ALA A 80 -17.82 -4.27 -3.48
C ALA A 80 -17.01 -4.98 -2.40
N ALA A 81 -17.17 -6.30 -2.29
CA ALA A 81 -16.38 -7.12 -1.37
C ALA A 81 -14.89 -7.09 -1.71
N PHE A 82 -14.52 -7.20 -2.99
CA PHE A 82 -13.12 -7.08 -3.44
C PHE A 82 -12.52 -5.71 -3.11
N CYS A 83 -13.25 -4.63 -3.35
CA CYS A 83 -12.82 -3.27 -3.02
C CYS A 83 -12.59 -3.11 -1.52
N SER A 84 -13.54 -3.54 -0.69
CA SER A 84 -13.39 -3.52 0.77
C SER A 84 -12.22 -4.39 1.24
N LEU A 85 -12.05 -5.58 0.66
CA LEU A 85 -10.96 -6.48 1.03
C LEU A 85 -9.61 -5.84 0.71
N THR A 86 -9.45 -5.30 -0.51
CA THR A 86 -8.22 -4.63 -0.94
C THR A 86 -7.87 -3.44 -0.06
N GLN A 87 -8.87 -2.61 0.27
CA GLN A 87 -8.68 -1.47 1.17
C GLN A 87 -8.19 -1.89 2.55
N ARG A 88 -8.80 -2.93 3.14
CA ARG A 88 -8.39 -3.46 4.44
C ARG A 88 -7.00 -4.09 4.38
N THR A 89 -6.74 -4.95 3.39
CA THR A 89 -5.43 -5.59 3.21
C THR A 89 -4.31 -4.57 3.13
N LEU A 90 -4.48 -3.51 2.33
CA LEU A 90 -3.46 -2.45 2.22
C LEU A 90 -3.34 -1.64 3.51
N SER A 91 -4.45 -1.32 4.18
CA SER A 91 -4.44 -0.60 5.47
C SER A 91 -3.70 -1.41 6.55
N ASP A 92 -3.99 -2.71 6.64
CA ASP A 92 -3.39 -3.61 7.62
C ASP A 92 -1.90 -3.81 7.34
N ALA A 93 -1.54 -4.07 6.08
CA ALA A 93 -0.14 -4.16 5.64
C ALA A 93 0.63 -2.88 5.97
N TRP A 94 0.03 -1.72 5.69
CA TRP A 94 0.64 -0.43 6.01
C TRP A 94 0.81 -0.21 7.51
N GLN A 95 -0.19 -0.54 8.33
CA GLN A 95 -0.10 -0.40 9.79
C GLN A 95 1.05 -1.23 10.36
N ILE A 96 1.28 -2.44 9.82
CA ILE A 96 2.38 -3.30 10.26
C ILE A 96 3.72 -2.74 9.76
N PHE A 97 3.82 -2.39 8.49
CA PHE A 97 5.04 -1.84 7.91
C PHE A 97 5.48 -0.54 8.61
N ASN A 98 4.55 0.39 8.84
CA ASN A 98 4.80 1.67 9.50
C ASN A 98 5.39 1.49 10.91
N ARG A 99 4.96 0.44 11.63
CA ARG A 99 5.47 0.07 12.96
C ARG A 99 6.76 -0.76 12.91
N SER A 100 7.07 -1.37 11.77
CA SER A 100 8.34 -2.07 11.58
C SER A 100 9.50 -1.06 11.58
N SER A 101 10.70 -1.54 11.88
CA SER A 101 11.86 -0.67 12.06
C SER A 101 13.02 -1.08 11.16
N LEU A 102 13.67 -0.09 10.57
CA LEU A 102 15.00 -0.23 10.02
C LEU A 102 16.00 -0.35 11.17
N ILE A 103 16.79 -1.43 11.16
CA ILE A 103 17.87 -1.64 12.12
C ILE A 103 19.21 -1.49 11.42
N THR A 104 19.99 -0.49 11.82
CA THR A 104 21.33 -0.26 11.25
C THR A 104 22.26 0.43 12.25
N VAL A 105 23.51 -0.04 12.31
CA VAL A 105 24.56 0.54 13.17
C VAL A 105 25.38 1.61 12.46
N GLN A 106 25.24 1.70 11.14
CA GLN A 106 25.97 2.62 10.27
C GLN A 106 25.00 3.31 9.32
N ALA A 107 25.34 4.55 8.95
CA ALA A 107 24.60 5.26 7.92
C ALA A 107 24.60 4.43 6.63
N LEU A 108 23.42 4.24 6.07
CA LEU A 108 23.24 3.55 4.80
C LEU A 108 23.42 4.55 3.67
N SER A 109 23.99 4.08 2.56
CA SER A 109 23.84 4.78 1.29
C SER A 109 22.36 4.86 0.90
N TYR A 110 22.02 5.80 0.02
CA TYR A 110 20.67 5.92 -0.49
C TYR A 110 20.18 4.62 -1.16
N GLU A 111 21.06 3.97 -1.93
CA GLU A 111 20.74 2.70 -2.62
C GLU A 111 20.43 1.58 -1.63
N GLU A 112 21.24 1.41 -0.59
CA GLU A 112 20.99 0.42 0.46
C GLU A 112 19.71 0.70 1.24
N LEU A 113 19.41 1.97 1.50
CA LEU A 113 18.17 2.36 2.16
C LEU A 113 16.95 1.97 1.31
N ILE A 114 16.99 2.26 0.01
CA ILE A 114 15.91 1.93 -0.92
C ILE A 114 15.76 0.42 -1.06
N ASP A 115 16.86 -0.32 -1.23
CA ASP A 115 16.84 -1.78 -1.36
C ASP A 115 16.25 -2.47 -0.12
N ARG A 116 16.70 -2.07 1.07
CA ARG A 116 16.15 -2.62 2.33
C ARG A 116 14.70 -2.25 2.53
N SER A 117 14.31 -1.01 2.20
CA SER A 117 12.92 -0.56 2.31
C SER A 117 12.01 -1.35 1.38
N ASN A 118 12.42 -1.54 0.12
CA ASN A 118 11.66 -2.32 -0.86
C ASN A 118 11.58 -3.79 -0.48
N THR A 119 12.69 -4.40 -0.07
CA THR A 119 12.70 -5.80 0.39
C THR A 119 11.76 -6.01 1.57
N THR A 120 11.75 -5.08 2.53
CA THR A 120 10.84 -5.13 3.67
C THR A 120 9.39 -4.93 3.23
N LEU A 121 9.12 -3.98 2.33
CA LEU A 121 7.78 -3.72 1.79
C LEU A 121 7.20 -4.95 1.06
N GLN A 122 8.02 -5.65 0.28
CA GLN A 122 7.61 -6.87 -0.45
C GLN A 122 7.17 -8.03 0.46
N GLN A 123 7.55 -8.01 1.73
CA GLN A 123 7.06 -9.01 2.70
C GLN A 123 5.60 -8.78 3.09
N PHE A 124 5.08 -7.56 2.90
CA PHE A 124 3.73 -7.17 3.30
C PHE A 124 2.71 -7.12 2.16
N ILE A 125 3.16 -7.11 0.90
CA ILE A 125 2.30 -7.04 -0.31
C ILE A 125 2.30 -8.40 -1.04
N ARG A 126 2.32 -9.51 -0.30
CA ARG A 126 2.30 -10.86 -0.88
C ARG A 126 0.89 -11.32 -1.25
#